data_AF-A0A6L9HQ83-F1
#
_entry.id   AF-A0A6L9HQ83-F1
#
_cell.length_a   1.000
_cell.length_b   1.000
_cell.length_c   1.000
_cell.angle_alpha   90.00
_cell.angle_beta   90.00
_cell.angle_gamma   90.00
#
_symmetry.space_group_name_H-M   'P 1'
#
loop_
_entity.id
_entity.type
_entity.pdbx_description
1 polymer ?
#
loop_
_entity_poly.entity_id
_entity_poly.type
_entity_poly.pdbx_seq_one_letter_code
_entity_poly.pdbx_strand_id
1 'polypeptide(L)'
;MEESGLCRDTFCTTEGPERYFNRSMADGTWYTASPAGNCCENDCTVRADIIFEVIAGGEVRCLDGNGDFPGKSPFMPFCEFEKALAADTLAAHPGLKDYHAMKEKLLSLPGGETYAGPHSTRDNWLYALNFGEETEEAVGKASWLGMEYQVLAVRYTHKPTGFTFRNYRFRRSGKAVRTSSYDLLLYDWEEERAQKGEDR
;
A
#
# COMPACT_ATOMS: atom_id res chain seq x y z
N MET A 1 -15.91 -14.21 8.12
CA MET A 1 -15.08 -13.08 8.56
C MET A 1 -13.67 -13.64 8.53
N GLU A 2 -12.88 -13.32 7.50
CA GLU A 2 -11.44 -13.63 7.59
C GLU A 2 -10.96 -12.96 8.86
N GLU A 3 -10.33 -13.73 9.75
CA GLU A 3 -9.60 -13.10 10.85
C GLU A 3 -8.63 -12.12 10.20
N SER A 4 -8.81 -10.84 10.49
CA SER A 4 -7.84 -9.78 10.21
C SER A 4 -6.61 -9.96 11.12
N GLY A 5 -6.20 -11.22 11.32
CA GLY A 5 -5.19 -11.70 12.23
C GLY A 5 -3.84 -11.32 11.69
N LEU A 6 -3.44 -10.09 12.03
CA LEU A 6 -2.06 -9.74 12.30
C LEU A 6 -1.12 -10.06 11.13
N CYS A 7 -1.23 -9.29 10.04
CA CYS A 7 -0.02 -9.02 9.26
C CYS A 7 1.04 -8.52 10.26
N ARG A 8 2.12 -9.29 10.40
CA ARG A 8 3.21 -9.07 11.34
C ARG A 8 4.48 -9.11 10.54
N ASP A 9 5.35 -8.13 10.72
CA ASP A 9 6.69 -8.18 10.13
C ASP A 9 7.59 -9.06 10.99
N THR A 10 8.15 -10.12 10.40
CA THR A 10 9.04 -11.07 11.07
C THR A 10 10.51 -10.78 10.74
N PHE A 11 11.36 -10.75 11.76
CA PHE A 11 12.81 -10.57 11.63
C PHE A 11 13.55 -11.63 12.45
N CYS A 12 14.79 -11.94 12.07
CA CYS A 12 15.68 -12.81 12.84
C CYS A 12 16.82 -12.01 13.48
N THR A 13 17.25 -12.40 14.67
CA THR A 13 18.53 -11.91 15.22
C THR A 13 19.69 -12.67 14.60
N THR A 14 20.73 -11.95 14.23
CA THR A 14 21.99 -12.51 13.71
C THR A 14 22.94 -12.95 14.84
N GLU A 15 22.72 -12.46 16.06
CA GLU A 15 23.40 -12.95 17.26
C GLU A 15 22.57 -14.08 17.89
N GLY A 16 23.22 -15.23 18.07
CA GLY A 16 22.57 -16.50 18.45
C GLY A 16 21.88 -16.49 19.83
N PRO A 17 21.21 -17.59 20.24
CA PRO A 17 20.53 -18.54 19.35
C PRO A 17 19.55 -17.81 18.43
N GLU A 18 19.38 -18.27 17.18
CA GLU A 18 18.45 -17.68 16.21
C GLU A 18 17.06 -17.50 16.84
N ARG A 19 16.63 -16.24 16.97
CA ARG A 19 15.31 -15.88 17.51
C ARG A 19 14.57 -15.08 16.46
N TYR A 20 13.29 -15.39 16.31
CA TYR A 20 12.39 -14.65 15.44
C TYR A 20 11.58 -13.66 16.26
N PHE A 21 11.46 -12.45 15.76
CA PHE A 21 10.71 -11.36 16.38
C PHE A 21 9.67 -10.87 15.39
N ASN A 22 8.46 -10.64 15.88
CA ASN A 22 7.37 -10.10 15.10
C ASN A 22 7.04 -8.70 15.59
N ARG A 23 6.64 -7.80 14.70
CA ARG A 23 6.09 -6.50 15.08
C ARG A 23 4.66 -6.36 14.58
N SER A 24 3.78 -5.78 15.40
CA SER A 24 2.46 -5.37 14.94
C SER A 24 2.61 -4.21 13.96
N MET A 25 1.98 -4.36 12.78
CA MET A 25 1.90 -3.32 11.76
C MET A 25 1.01 -2.15 12.18
N ALA A 26 0.10 -2.36 13.14
CA ALA A 26 -0.91 -1.38 13.52
C ALA A 26 -0.38 -0.35 14.51
N ASP A 27 0.48 -0.76 15.44
CA ASP A 27 0.96 0.06 16.55
C ASP A 27 2.48 -0.02 16.75
N GLY A 28 3.18 -0.87 15.98
CA GLY A 28 4.62 -1.05 16.11
C GLY A 28 5.05 -1.79 17.37
N THR A 29 4.16 -2.51 18.06
CA THR A 29 4.52 -3.31 19.24
C THR A 29 5.33 -4.56 18.85
N TRP A 30 6.44 -4.82 19.55
CA TRP A 30 7.30 -5.99 19.32
C TRP A 30 6.88 -7.23 20.13
N TYR A 31 6.97 -8.39 19.50
CA TYR A 31 6.62 -9.71 20.04
C TYR A 31 7.74 -10.71 19.71
N THR A 32 7.87 -11.76 20.52
CA THR A 32 8.80 -12.87 20.22
C THR A 32 8.02 -14.01 19.57
N ALA A 33 8.53 -14.56 18.47
CA ALA A 33 8.02 -15.80 17.88
C ALA A 33 8.92 -16.96 18.30
N SER A 34 8.33 -18.00 18.89
CA SER A 34 9.07 -19.21 19.23
C SER A 34 9.58 -19.91 17.96
N PRO A 35 10.84 -20.39 17.93
CA PRO A 35 11.34 -21.25 16.85
C PRO A 35 10.49 -22.52 16.64
N ALA A 36 9.72 -22.94 17.66
CA ALA A 36 8.86 -24.11 17.62
C ALA A 36 7.48 -23.88 16.93
N GLY A 37 7.24 -22.70 16.33
CA GLY A 37 6.13 -22.53 15.39
C GLY A 37 4.83 -21.93 15.94
N ASN A 38 4.76 -21.55 17.21
CA ASN A 38 3.65 -20.72 17.70
C ASN A 38 3.97 -19.24 17.45
N CYS A 39 3.71 -18.79 16.23
CA CYS A 39 3.78 -17.38 15.82
C CYS A 39 2.76 -16.48 16.55
N CYS A 40 1.99 -17.03 17.49
CA CYS A 40 0.88 -16.39 18.21
C CYS A 40 1.02 -16.32 19.74
N GLU A 41 2.09 -16.84 20.34
CA GLU A 41 2.25 -16.79 21.80
C GLU A 41 3.02 -15.53 22.24
N ASN A 42 2.25 -14.52 22.65
CA ASN A 42 2.70 -13.16 22.98
C ASN A 42 3.26 -12.98 24.41
N ASP A 43 3.58 -14.05 25.16
CA ASP A 43 3.90 -13.94 26.59
C ASP A 43 5.35 -13.56 26.92
N CYS A 44 6.15 -13.16 25.93
CA CYS A 44 7.56 -12.79 26.12
C CYS A 44 7.77 -11.29 25.96
N THR A 45 7.95 -10.58 27.08
CA THR A 45 8.46 -9.20 27.08
C THR A 45 9.87 -9.15 26.50
N VAL A 46 10.04 -8.43 25.39
CA VAL A 46 11.32 -8.27 24.68
C VAL A 46 12.22 -7.28 25.43
N ARG A 47 13.49 -7.66 25.70
CA ARG A 47 14.43 -6.82 26.46
C ARG A 47 14.89 -5.58 25.69
N ALA A 48 15.25 -4.50 26.40
CA ALA A 48 15.69 -3.23 25.80
C ALA A 48 17.08 -3.27 25.15
N ASP A 49 17.95 -4.22 25.53
CA ASP A 49 19.29 -4.35 24.97
C ASP A 49 19.35 -5.13 23.64
N ILE A 50 18.19 -5.43 23.05
CA ILE A 50 18.11 -6.20 21.81
C ILE A 50 18.17 -5.26 20.59
N ILE A 51 19.04 -5.63 19.66
CA ILE A 51 19.21 -5.02 18.33
C ILE A 51 18.71 -6.02 17.28
N PHE A 52 18.01 -5.51 16.28
CA PHE A 52 17.47 -6.23 15.14
C PHE A 52 18.05 -5.68 13.85
N GLU A 53 18.45 -6.60 12.96
CA GLU A 53 18.92 -6.26 11.63
C GLU A 53 17.85 -6.63 10.61
N VAL A 54 17.33 -5.64 9.90
CA VAL A 54 16.40 -5.87 8.79
C VAL A 54 17.23 -6.09 7.54
N ILE A 55 17.29 -7.34 7.09
CA ILE A 55 18.08 -7.72 5.92
C ILE A 55 17.17 -7.76 4.68
N ALA A 56 17.59 -7.07 3.62
CA ALA A 56 16.93 -7.19 2.32
C ALA A 56 17.97 -7.21 1.18
N GLY A 57 17.88 -8.25 0.34
CA GLY A 57 18.85 -8.49 -0.72
C GLY A 57 20.23 -8.89 -0.20
N GLY A 58 20.30 -9.55 0.97
CA GLY A 58 21.56 -9.98 1.58
C GLY A 58 22.34 -8.89 2.32
N GLU A 59 21.81 -7.67 2.39
CA GLU A 59 22.42 -6.54 3.07
C GLU A 59 21.52 -6.05 4.22
N VAL A 60 22.13 -5.60 5.31
CA VAL A 60 21.44 -4.91 6.40
C VAL A 60 20.93 -3.56 5.88
N ARG A 61 19.62 -3.37 5.87
CA ARG A 61 18.95 -2.14 5.42
C ARG A 61 18.49 -1.24 6.57
N CYS A 62 18.24 -1.82 7.74
CA CYS A 62 17.76 -1.11 8.90
C CYS A 62 18.30 -1.78 10.16
N LEU A 63 18.75 -0.98 11.12
CA LEU A 63 19.08 -1.43 12.47
C LEU A 63 18.03 -0.87 13.42
N ASP A 64 17.15 -1.71 13.95
CA ASP A 64 16.14 -1.30 14.92
C ASP A 64 16.30 -2.10 16.21
N GLY A 65 15.49 -1.84 17.23
CA GLY A 65 15.64 -2.49 18.52
C GLY A 65 14.73 -1.86 19.57
N ASN A 66 14.67 -2.49 20.73
CA ASN A 66 13.81 -2.02 21.81
C ASN A 66 14.41 -0.82 22.55
N GLY A 67 15.73 -0.76 22.69
CA GLY A 67 16.45 0.35 23.32
C GLY A 67 17.00 1.34 22.30
N ASP A 68 17.56 2.44 22.80
CA ASP A 68 18.24 3.43 21.97
C ASP A 68 19.74 3.12 21.90
N PHE A 69 20.30 3.17 20.70
CA PHE A 69 21.72 2.88 20.46
C PHE A 69 22.23 3.64 19.20
N PRO A 70 23.54 3.90 19.10
CA PRO A 70 24.12 4.55 17.93
C PRO A 70 23.84 3.79 16.64
N GLY A 71 23.39 4.49 15.60
CA GLY A 71 23.06 3.90 14.30
C GLY A 71 21.67 3.26 14.21
N LYS A 72 20.86 3.33 15.27
CA LYS A 72 19.45 2.92 15.21
C LYS A 72 18.70 3.75 14.17
N SER A 73 18.03 3.05 13.27
CA SER A 73 17.06 3.57 12.32
C SER A 73 15.75 2.83 12.59
N PRO A 74 14.73 3.48 13.15
CA PRO A 74 13.44 2.85 13.38
C PRO A 74 12.90 2.26 12.07
N PHE A 75 12.53 0.99 12.12
CA PHE A 75 11.94 0.33 10.98
C PHE A 75 10.52 0.87 10.76
N MET A 76 10.22 1.29 9.54
CA MET A 76 8.88 1.67 9.11
C MET A 76 8.23 0.48 8.42
N PRO A 77 7.12 -0.07 8.94
CA PRO A 77 6.39 -1.12 8.26
C PRO A 77 5.92 -0.71 6.86
N PHE A 78 5.82 -1.66 5.93
CA PHE A 78 5.46 -1.35 4.54
C PHE A 78 4.09 -0.67 4.43
N CYS A 79 3.10 -1.08 5.23
CA CYS A 79 1.77 -0.44 5.21
C CYS A 79 1.78 1.00 5.75
N GLU A 80 2.67 1.33 6.69
CA GLU A 80 2.84 2.69 7.18
C GLU A 80 3.56 3.55 6.14
N PHE A 81 4.53 2.97 5.44
CA PHE A 81 5.12 3.59 4.25
C PHE A 81 4.07 3.86 3.16
N GLU A 82 3.19 2.91 2.86
CA GLU A 82 2.08 3.07 1.91
C GLU A 82 1.16 4.22 2.30
N LYS A 83 0.74 4.28 3.57
CA LYS A 83 -0.11 5.36 4.10
C LYS A 83 0.59 6.72 4.01
N ALA A 84 1.85 6.80 4.43
CA ALA A 84 2.63 8.02 4.35
C ALA A 84 2.79 8.48 2.89
N LEU A 85 3.10 7.56 1.98
CA LEU A 85 3.24 7.86 0.56
C LEU A 85 1.92 8.33 -0.06
N ALA A 86 0.79 7.73 0.31
CA ALA A 86 -0.53 8.19 -0.12
C ALA A 86 -0.81 9.61 0.41
N ALA A 87 -0.53 9.88 1.69
CA ALA A 87 -0.71 11.20 2.28
C ALA A 87 0.17 12.27 1.59
N ASP A 88 1.43 11.97 1.33
CA ASP A 88 2.36 12.85 0.62
C ASP A 88 1.89 13.11 -0.83
N THR A 89 1.41 12.07 -1.50
CA THR A 89 0.87 12.18 -2.88
C THR A 89 -0.37 13.07 -2.91
N LEU A 90 -1.28 12.92 -1.94
CA LEU A 90 -2.47 13.77 -1.80
C LEU A 90 -2.09 15.21 -1.46
N ALA A 91 -1.08 15.43 -0.60
CA ALA A 91 -0.59 16.76 -0.27
C ALA A 91 0.03 17.47 -1.50
N ALA A 92 0.76 16.72 -2.33
CA ALA A 92 1.32 17.23 -3.59
C ALA A 92 0.25 17.51 -4.66
N HIS A 93 -0.87 16.77 -4.61
CA HIS A 93 -1.97 16.85 -5.57
C HIS A 93 -3.32 16.94 -4.85
N PRO A 94 -3.68 18.10 -4.28
CA PRO A 94 -4.87 18.24 -3.43
C PRO A 94 -6.22 18.05 -4.16
N GLY A 95 -6.22 17.89 -5.49
CA GLY A 95 -7.41 17.57 -6.29
C GLY A 95 -7.70 16.08 -6.45
N LEU A 96 -6.84 15.21 -5.90
CA LEU A 96 -7.07 13.77 -5.92
C LEU A 96 -8.26 13.39 -5.05
N LYS A 97 -8.93 12.33 -5.48
CA LYS A 97 -10.16 11.82 -4.89
C LYS A 97 -9.86 10.48 -4.25
N ASP A 98 -10.51 10.19 -3.13
CA ASP A 98 -10.33 8.93 -2.41
C ASP A 98 -11.13 7.79 -3.04
N TYR A 99 -10.97 6.58 -2.47
CA TYR A 99 -11.71 5.40 -2.89
C TYR A 99 -13.23 5.54 -2.77
N HIS A 100 -13.72 6.29 -1.79
CA HIS A 100 -15.16 6.46 -1.60
C HIS A 100 -15.74 7.29 -2.75
N ALA A 101 -15.12 8.43 -3.06
CA ALA A 101 -15.51 9.27 -4.19
C ALA A 101 -15.43 8.51 -5.52
N MET A 102 -14.40 7.68 -5.71
CA MET A 102 -14.28 6.82 -6.89
C MET A 102 -15.44 5.81 -6.97
N LYS A 103 -15.78 5.16 -5.85
CA LYS A 103 -16.91 4.22 -5.78
C LYS A 103 -18.23 4.93 -6.09
N GLU A 104 -18.48 6.08 -5.49
CA GLU A 104 -19.70 6.88 -5.76
C GLU A 104 -19.78 7.30 -7.22
N LYS A 105 -18.67 7.74 -7.81
CA LYS A 105 -18.62 8.09 -9.24
C LYS A 105 -18.99 6.90 -10.11
N LEU A 106 -18.43 5.71 -9.85
CA LEU A 106 -18.79 4.51 -10.59
C LEU A 106 -20.27 4.15 -10.44
N LEU A 107 -20.81 4.19 -9.23
CA LEU A 107 -22.22 3.89 -8.95
C LEU A 107 -23.20 4.88 -9.61
N SER A 108 -22.75 6.10 -9.89
CA SER A 108 -23.56 7.10 -10.60
C SER A 108 -23.70 6.85 -12.11
N LEU A 109 -22.87 5.95 -12.68
CA LEU A 109 -22.81 5.71 -14.11
C LEU A 109 -23.55 4.41 -14.50
N PRO A 110 -24.16 4.34 -15.70
CA PRO A 110 -24.77 3.12 -16.20
C PRO A 110 -23.79 1.93 -16.20
N GLY A 111 -24.21 0.79 -15.65
CA GLY A 111 -23.36 -0.39 -15.45
C GLY A 111 -22.65 -0.43 -14.09
N GLY A 112 -22.64 0.68 -13.36
CA GLY A 112 -22.09 0.81 -12.02
C GLY A 112 -22.91 0.11 -10.94
N GLU A 113 -24.23 -0.02 -11.15
CA GLU A 113 -25.16 -0.66 -10.21
C GLU A 113 -24.77 -2.09 -9.80
N THR A 114 -23.99 -2.77 -10.66
CA THR A 114 -23.47 -4.12 -10.40
C THR A 114 -22.44 -4.18 -9.26
N TYR A 115 -21.95 -3.02 -8.79
CA TYR A 115 -20.96 -2.84 -7.72
C TYR A 115 -21.55 -2.21 -6.45
N ALA A 116 -22.87 -2.08 -6.35
CA ALA A 116 -23.56 -1.48 -5.20
C ALA A 116 -23.54 -2.36 -3.94
N GLY A 117 -23.21 -3.65 -4.09
CA GLY A 117 -23.02 -4.57 -2.96
C GLY A 117 -21.91 -4.10 -2.00
N PRO A 118 -22.02 -4.43 -0.70
CA PRO A 118 -20.91 -4.31 0.25
C PRO A 118 -20.22 -5.65 0.59
N HIS A 119 -20.76 -6.77 0.10
CA HIS A 119 -20.29 -8.13 0.41
C HIS A 119 -20.03 -8.98 -0.83
N SER A 120 -20.08 -8.40 -2.02
CA SER A 120 -19.87 -9.17 -3.24
C SER A 120 -18.39 -9.16 -3.58
N THR A 121 -17.85 -10.31 -3.99
CA THR A 121 -16.51 -10.35 -4.61
C THR A 121 -16.45 -9.51 -5.90
N ARG A 122 -17.61 -9.11 -6.43
CA ARG A 122 -17.76 -8.16 -7.54
C ARG A 122 -17.59 -6.72 -7.09
N ASP A 123 -17.54 -6.37 -5.81
CA ASP A 123 -17.36 -4.98 -5.34
C ASP A 123 -15.99 -4.42 -5.70
N ASN A 124 -15.06 -5.29 -6.11
CA ASN A 124 -13.76 -4.90 -6.63
C ASN A 124 -13.84 -4.61 -8.14
N TRP A 125 -14.29 -3.39 -8.46
CA TRP A 125 -14.35 -2.83 -9.82
C TRP A 125 -13.00 -2.89 -10.56
N LEU A 126 -11.89 -3.07 -9.84
CA LEU A 126 -10.56 -3.26 -10.39
C LEU A 126 -10.48 -4.48 -11.33
N TYR A 127 -11.31 -5.52 -11.12
CA TYR A 127 -11.37 -6.68 -12.02
C TYR A 127 -12.07 -6.40 -13.36
N ALA A 128 -12.83 -5.31 -13.44
CA ALA A 128 -13.57 -4.92 -14.63
C ALA A 128 -12.88 -3.82 -15.44
N LEU A 129 -11.60 -3.57 -15.17
CA LEU A 129 -10.79 -2.63 -15.93
C LEU A 129 -10.40 -3.19 -17.30
N ASN A 130 -10.26 -2.30 -18.29
CA ASN A 130 -9.70 -2.62 -19.59
C ASN A 130 -8.18 -2.73 -19.53
N PHE A 131 -7.70 -3.87 -19.07
CA PHE A 131 -6.29 -4.23 -19.13
C PHE A 131 -5.85 -4.35 -20.60
N GLY A 132 -4.74 -3.70 -20.97
CA GLY A 132 -4.26 -3.70 -22.36
C GLY A 132 -3.92 -2.32 -22.90
N GLU A 133 -4.75 -1.33 -22.56
CA GLU A 133 -4.72 0.04 -23.10
C GLU A 133 -4.24 1.07 -22.07
N GLU A 134 -3.65 0.59 -20.98
CA GLU A 134 -3.23 1.43 -19.86
C GLU A 134 -2.02 2.26 -20.26
N THR A 135 -2.05 3.55 -19.89
CA THR A 135 -0.89 4.43 -19.98
C THR A 135 -0.36 4.71 -18.59
N GLU A 136 0.92 4.44 -18.36
CA GLU A 136 1.61 4.76 -17.11
C GLU A 136 2.41 6.06 -17.26
N GLU A 137 2.18 7.01 -16.36
CA GLU A 137 2.95 8.26 -16.26
C GLU A 137 3.69 8.30 -14.93
N ALA A 138 5.00 8.57 -14.97
CA ALA A 138 5.80 8.72 -13.77
C ALA A 138 5.58 10.10 -13.14
N VAL A 139 5.06 10.14 -11.91
CA VAL A 139 4.72 11.39 -11.22
C VAL A 139 5.58 11.66 -9.99
N GLY A 140 6.35 10.67 -9.53
CA GLY A 140 7.22 10.85 -8.38
C GLY A 140 8.11 9.65 -8.07
N LYS A 141 8.86 9.76 -6.98
CA LYS A 141 9.70 8.69 -6.44
C LYS A 141 9.53 8.63 -4.93
N ALA A 142 9.74 7.44 -4.38
CA ALA A 142 9.76 7.18 -2.95
C ALA A 142 10.88 6.18 -2.63
N SER A 143 11.30 6.11 -1.37
CA SER A 143 12.32 5.17 -0.92
C SER A 143 11.87 4.48 0.36
N TRP A 144 12.04 3.17 0.40
CA TRP A 144 11.75 2.36 1.58
C TRP A 144 12.80 1.26 1.72
N LEU A 145 13.46 1.17 2.88
CA LEU A 145 14.56 0.24 3.17
C LEU A 145 15.69 0.25 2.11
N GLY A 146 16.05 1.43 1.62
CA GLY A 146 17.07 1.58 0.59
C GLY A 146 16.64 1.06 -0.80
N MET A 147 15.37 0.70 -0.97
CA MET A 147 14.78 0.40 -2.28
C MET A 147 14.06 1.63 -2.80
N GLU A 148 14.39 2.03 -4.04
CA GLU A 148 13.63 3.07 -4.73
C GLU A 148 12.35 2.51 -5.34
N TYR A 149 11.29 3.31 -5.24
CA TYR A 149 10.00 3.12 -5.87
C TYR A 149 9.66 4.32 -6.74
N GLN A 150 8.97 4.07 -7.83
CA GLN A 150 8.40 5.07 -8.72
C GLN A 150 6.91 5.19 -8.43
N VAL A 151 6.42 6.42 -8.25
CA VAL A 151 5.00 6.73 -8.16
C VAL A 151 4.49 6.96 -9.58
N LEU A 152 3.37 6.32 -9.90
CA LEU A 152 2.80 6.22 -11.23
C LEU A 152 1.34 6.68 -11.20
N ALA A 153 0.96 7.54 -12.14
CA ALA A 153 -0.44 7.75 -12.49
C ALA A 153 -0.79 6.84 -13.67
N VAL A 154 -1.68 5.87 -13.45
CA VAL A 154 -2.05 4.87 -14.45
C VAL A 154 -3.47 5.13 -14.93
N ARG A 155 -3.63 5.38 -16.23
CA ARG A 155 -4.95 5.58 -16.83
C ARG A 155 -5.64 4.23 -17.04
N TYR A 156 -6.88 4.13 -16.57
CA TYR A 156 -7.74 2.98 -16.75
C TYR A 156 -9.09 3.38 -17.34
N THR A 157 -9.73 2.43 -18.02
CA THR A 157 -11.13 2.51 -18.43
C THR A 157 -11.90 1.37 -17.80
N HIS A 158 -12.98 1.67 -17.10
CA HIS A 158 -13.86 0.68 -16.48
C HIS A 158 -14.83 0.13 -17.54
N LYS A 159 -14.70 -1.16 -17.91
CA LYS A 159 -15.39 -1.76 -19.06
C LYS A 159 -16.92 -1.59 -19.03
N PRO A 160 -17.63 -1.83 -17.91
CA PRO A 160 -19.08 -1.72 -17.88
C PRO A 160 -19.59 -0.29 -18.11
N THR A 161 -18.87 0.70 -17.59
CA THR A 161 -19.32 2.11 -17.59
C THR A 161 -18.72 2.95 -18.69
N GLY A 162 -17.62 2.50 -19.33
CA GLY A 162 -16.79 3.32 -20.22
C GLY A 162 -16.00 4.45 -19.53
N PHE A 163 -16.17 4.62 -18.22
CA PHE A 163 -15.51 5.66 -17.43
C PHE A 163 -13.99 5.53 -17.44
N THR A 164 -13.31 6.62 -17.80
CA THR A 164 -11.86 6.72 -17.77
C THR A 164 -11.38 7.58 -16.61
N PHE A 165 -10.41 7.08 -15.87
CA PHE A 165 -9.82 7.74 -14.71
C PHE A 165 -8.34 7.37 -14.59
N ARG A 166 -7.61 8.07 -13.72
CA ARG A 166 -6.24 7.74 -13.30
C ARG A 166 -6.28 7.15 -11.91
N ASN A 167 -5.53 6.07 -11.71
CA ASN A 167 -5.25 5.46 -10.42
C ASN A 167 -3.77 5.68 -10.10
N TYR A 168 -3.49 6.23 -8.92
CA TYR A 168 -2.13 6.45 -8.43
C TYR A 168 -1.62 5.19 -7.73
N ARG A 169 -0.49 4.70 -8.23
CA ARG A 169 0.15 3.46 -7.80
C ARG A 169 1.63 3.70 -7.58
N PHE A 170 2.31 2.77 -6.94
CA PHE A 170 3.77 2.79 -6.90
C PHE A 170 4.36 1.42 -7.17
N ARG A 171 5.56 1.42 -7.76
CA ARG A 171 6.26 0.21 -8.19
C ARG A 171 7.73 0.33 -7.91
N ARG A 172 8.39 -0.76 -7.52
CA ARG A 172 9.84 -0.78 -7.36
C ARG A 172 10.54 -0.34 -8.64
N SER A 173 11.48 0.59 -8.51
CA SER A 173 12.29 1.11 -9.62
C SER A 173 13.06 -0.03 -10.31
N GLY A 174 13.19 0.05 -11.63
CA GLY A 174 13.86 -0.97 -12.46
C GLY A 174 13.02 -2.20 -12.81
N LYS A 175 11.78 -2.30 -12.31
CA LYS A 175 10.80 -3.28 -12.82
C LYS A 175 10.22 -2.81 -14.16
N ALA A 176 9.93 -3.77 -15.04
CA ALA A 176 9.32 -3.47 -16.33
C ALA A 176 7.94 -2.81 -16.18
N VAL A 177 7.57 -2.00 -17.16
CA VAL A 177 6.23 -1.38 -17.26
C VAL A 177 5.16 -2.48 -17.18
N ARG A 178 4.01 -2.18 -16.56
CA ARG A 178 2.87 -3.10 -16.42
C ARG A 178 3.14 -4.37 -15.60
N THR A 179 4.19 -4.36 -14.77
CA THR A 179 4.40 -5.40 -13.74
C THR A 179 3.76 -5.02 -12.41
N SER A 180 3.76 -5.96 -11.45
CA SER A 180 3.15 -5.80 -10.13
C SER A 180 3.50 -4.47 -9.46
N SER A 181 2.47 -3.79 -8.97
CA SER A 181 2.51 -2.48 -8.33
C SER A 181 1.45 -2.40 -7.24
N TYR A 182 1.61 -1.46 -6.33
CA TYR A 182 0.77 -1.25 -5.16
C TYR A 182 -0.12 -0.02 -5.38
N ASP A 183 -1.36 -0.08 -4.91
CA ASP A 183 -2.38 0.96 -5.10
C ASP A 183 -2.31 1.96 -3.93
N LEU A 184 -2.34 3.26 -4.22
CA LEU A 184 -2.40 4.31 -3.18
C LEU A 184 -3.84 4.70 -2.82
N LEU A 185 -4.83 4.13 -3.50
CA LEU A 185 -6.27 4.42 -3.38
C LEU A 185 -6.60 5.90 -3.61
N LEU A 186 -5.85 6.52 -4.52
CA LEU A 186 -6.01 7.91 -4.93
C LEU A 186 -6.30 7.97 -6.44
N TYR A 187 -7.28 8.80 -6.78
CA TYR A 187 -7.87 8.82 -8.11
C TYR A 187 -7.99 10.22 -8.66
N ASP A 188 -7.91 10.33 -9.98
CA ASP A 188 -8.19 11.56 -10.72
C ASP A 188 -9.04 11.24 -11.96
N TRP A 189 -9.92 12.17 -12.32
CA TRP A 189 -10.68 12.13 -13.56
C TRP A 189 -11.16 13.53 -13.91
N GLU A 190 -11.28 13.77 -15.21
CA GLU A 190 -11.91 14.98 -15.72
C GLU A 190 -13.42 14.86 -15.52
N GLU A 191 -14.04 15.84 -14.87
CA GLU A 191 -15.49 15.97 -14.93
C GLU A 191 -15.85 16.49 -16.32
N GLU A 192 -16.76 15.80 -17.02
CA GLU A 192 -17.33 16.36 -18.24
C GLU A 192 -17.92 17.72 -17.87
N ARG A 193 -17.39 18.79 -18.46
CA ARG A 193 -18.03 20.10 -18.36
C ARG A 193 -19.40 19.92 -18.99
N ALA A 194 -20.44 19.92 -18.17
CA ALA A 194 -21.79 20.06 -18.65
C ALA A 194 -21.80 21.26 -19.62
N GLN A 195 -22.05 20.99 -20.89
CA GLN A 195 -22.30 22.03 -21.87
C GLN A 195 -23.56 22.76 -21.40
N LYS A 196 -23.39 23.81 -20.60
CA LYS A 196 -24.43 24.82 -20.40
C LYS A 196 -24.54 25.55 -21.72
N GLY A 197 -25.39 25.05 -22.59
CA GLY A 197 -25.98 25.79 -23.69
C GLY A 197 -27.46 25.42 -23.71
N GLU A 198 -28.41 26.32 -23.86
CA GLU A 198 -28.41 27.78 -23.90
C GLU A 198 -29.89 28.14 -23.78
N ASP A 199 -30.22 29.27 -23.16
CA ASP A 199 -31.54 29.87 -23.31
C ASP A 199 -31.88 30.01 -24.79
N ARG A 200 -33.02 29.43 -25.22
CA ARG A 200 -33.93 30.03 -26.22
C ARG A 200 -35.26 29.29 -26.32
#